data_AF-A0A956QY55-F1
#
_entry.id   AF-A0A956QY55-F1
#
_cell.length_a   1.000
_cell.length_b   1.000
_cell.length_c   1.000
_cell.angle_alpha   90.00
_cell.angle_beta   90.00
_cell.angle_gamma   90.00
#
_symmetry.space_group_name_H-M   'P 1'
#
loop_
_entity.id
_entity.type
_entity.pdbx_description
1 polymer ?
#
loop_
_entity_poly.entity_id
_entity_poly.type
_entity_poly.pdbx_seq_one_letter_code
_entity_poly.pdbx_strand_id
1 'polypeptide(L)'
;MHRKNLLISLTLLATGLASQSPALAKKPVDGGKAVVTKSKAKPAPAKDRKTQLRANYHFNTAEEHRRAKNYSAAVEEYKKAIADVPDDPDFYKHLGGTYAQMGKLKEAEDALRTGVKLDPKDWLLWNNLAVTLQMAGKNDECVAALKKALTLHPPDSEAEKMKVTLDNLSSKKGPGKN
;
A
#
# COMPACT_ATOMS: atom_id res chain seq x y z
N MET A 1 66.92 -37.46 -49.52
CA MET A 1 67.70 -36.62 -48.57
C MET A 1 66.89 -36.53 -47.27
N HIS A 2 67.03 -37.49 -46.34
CA HIS A 2 67.91 -37.45 -45.14
C HIS A 2 67.73 -36.19 -44.29
N ARG A 3 66.86 -36.27 -43.26
CA ARG A 3 67.15 -36.39 -41.81
C ARG A 3 67.80 -35.14 -41.22
N LYS A 4 67.22 -34.58 -40.14
CA LYS A 4 67.65 -34.78 -38.73
C LYS A 4 66.63 -34.10 -37.80
N ASN A 5 65.99 -34.82 -36.86
CA ASN A 5 66.38 -35.01 -35.44
C ASN A 5 66.02 -33.78 -34.56
N LEU A 6 65.52 -33.85 -33.31
CA LEU A 6 65.20 -34.92 -32.33
C LEU A 6 64.67 -34.24 -31.02
N LEU A 7 63.99 -35.02 -30.14
CA LEU A 7 63.73 -34.83 -28.68
C LEU A 7 62.64 -33.81 -28.27
N ILE A 8 61.51 -34.16 -27.66
CA ILE A 8 61.18 -34.92 -26.42
C ILE A 8 61.91 -34.39 -25.17
N SER A 9 61.17 -33.73 -24.27
CA SER A 9 61.34 -33.85 -22.81
C SER A 9 60.09 -33.34 -22.08
N LEU A 10 59.47 -34.28 -21.37
CA LEU A 10 58.32 -34.16 -20.47
C LEU A 10 58.86 -33.89 -19.05
N THR A 11 58.37 -32.83 -18.38
CA THR A 11 58.68 -32.63 -16.95
C THR A 11 57.43 -32.19 -16.18
N LEU A 12 56.93 -33.13 -15.38
CA LEU A 12 55.95 -32.95 -14.31
C LEU A 12 56.64 -32.34 -13.07
N LEU A 13 56.01 -31.37 -12.39
CA LEU A 13 56.10 -31.06 -10.94
C LEU A 13 55.30 -29.75 -10.70
N ALA A 14 54.64 -29.43 -9.60
CA ALA A 14 54.34 -30.08 -8.34
C ALA A 14 53.13 -29.35 -7.71
N THR A 15 52.36 -30.07 -6.91
CA THR A 15 51.34 -29.58 -5.98
C THR A 15 51.90 -28.59 -4.94
N GLY A 16 51.13 -27.55 -4.60
CA GLY A 16 51.39 -26.66 -3.48
C GLY A 16 50.11 -26.13 -2.86
N LEU A 17 49.78 -26.65 -1.68
CA LEU A 17 48.62 -26.35 -0.84
C LEU A 17 48.98 -25.23 0.18
N ALA A 18 47.96 -24.46 0.55
CA ALA A 18 47.78 -23.78 1.84
C ALA A 18 48.26 -22.31 2.03
N SER A 19 47.25 -21.44 2.18
CA SER A 19 47.02 -20.50 3.29
C SER A 19 47.99 -19.33 3.56
N GLN A 20 47.49 -18.09 3.42
CA GLN A 20 47.04 -17.23 4.54
C GLN A 20 46.52 -15.87 4.05
N SER A 21 45.34 -15.46 4.54
CA SER A 21 44.78 -14.09 4.48
C SER A 21 45.53 -13.15 5.47
N PRO A 22 45.36 -11.80 5.47
CA PRO A 22 44.10 -11.17 5.91
C PRO A 22 43.73 -9.77 5.33
N ALA A 23 42.47 -9.41 5.61
CA ALA A 23 41.92 -8.06 5.85
C ALA A 23 41.68 -7.09 4.68
N LEU A 24 40.41 -6.78 4.38
CA LEU A 24 39.71 -5.61 4.94
C LEU A 24 38.27 -5.47 4.40
N ALA A 25 37.35 -5.36 5.38
CA ALA A 25 36.00 -4.84 5.40
C ALA A 25 35.42 -4.13 4.15
N LYS A 26 34.20 -4.53 3.78
CA LYS A 26 33.02 -3.66 3.58
C LYS A 26 31.76 -4.53 3.61
N LYS A 27 30.94 -4.40 4.67
CA LYS A 27 29.58 -4.96 4.71
C LYS A 27 28.67 -4.10 3.82
N PRO A 28 27.92 -4.65 2.86
CA PRO A 28 26.79 -3.94 2.30
C PRO A 28 25.62 -4.03 3.27
N VAL A 29 25.20 -2.84 3.68
CA VAL A 29 23.99 -2.45 4.39
C VAL A 29 22.74 -3.20 3.93
N ASP A 30 21.97 -3.56 4.95
CA ASP A 30 20.61 -4.09 4.95
C ASP A 30 19.73 -3.45 3.86
N GLY A 31 19.51 -4.19 2.79
CA GLY A 31 18.53 -3.87 1.76
C GLY A 31 17.15 -4.10 2.35
N GLY A 32 16.65 -3.06 3.04
CA GLY A 32 15.33 -3.01 3.65
C GLY A 32 14.31 -3.66 2.72
N LYS A 33 13.72 -4.75 3.20
CA LYS A 33 12.60 -5.42 2.53
C LYS A 33 11.58 -4.34 2.23
N ALA A 34 11.34 -4.09 0.95
CA ALA A 34 10.14 -3.41 0.52
C ALA A 34 8.99 -4.13 1.20
N VAL A 35 8.34 -3.44 2.14
CA VAL A 35 7.11 -3.91 2.78
C VAL A 35 6.07 -3.86 1.67
N VAL A 36 6.04 -4.90 0.85
CA VAL A 36 4.86 -5.31 0.12
C VAL A 36 3.86 -5.62 1.21
N THR A 37 3.04 -4.64 1.55
CA THR A 37 1.86 -4.85 2.38
C THR A 37 1.01 -5.86 1.64
N LYS A 38 1.16 -7.14 1.98
CA LYS A 38 0.30 -8.21 1.49
C LYS A 38 -1.10 -7.91 2.03
N SER A 39 -1.89 -7.22 1.21
CA SER A 39 -3.34 -7.15 1.37
C SER A 39 -3.81 -8.61 1.41
N LYS A 40 -4.41 -9.02 2.53
CA LYS A 40 -4.91 -10.39 2.75
C LYS A 40 -6.22 -10.60 2.00
N ALA A 41 -6.30 -10.17 0.75
CA ALA A 41 -7.42 -10.49 -0.12
C ALA A 41 -7.40 -12.01 -0.37
N LYS A 42 -8.49 -12.67 0.02
CA LYS A 42 -8.74 -14.09 -0.28
C LYS A 42 -8.59 -14.27 -1.79
N PRO A 43 -7.79 -15.23 -2.29
CA PRO A 43 -7.66 -15.43 -3.73
C PRO A 43 -9.03 -15.79 -4.32
N ALA A 44 -9.55 -14.92 -5.18
CA ALA A 44 -10.81 -15.11 -5.89
C ALA A 44 -10.73 -16.36 -6.80
N PRO A 45 -11.85 -17.08 -7.02
CA PRO A 45 -11.88 -18.31 -7.80
C PRO A 45 -11.46 -18.07 -9.27
N ALA A 46 -10.84 -19.10 -9.87
CA ALA A 46 -9.94 -19.08 -11.04
C ALA A 46 -10.47 -18.54 -12.38
N LYS A 47 -11.62 -17.86 -12.46
CA LYS A 47 -12.20 -17.40 -13.73
C LYS A 47 -11.60 -16.10 -14.28
N ASP A 48 -10.69 -15.41 -13.58
CA ASP A 48 -10.32 -14.06 -14.04
C ASP A 48 -8.90 -13.58 -13.68
N ARG A 49 -7.88 -14.45 -13.74
CA ARG A 49 -6.46 -14.00 -13.58
C ARG A 49 -6.11 -12.82 -14.48
N LYS A 50 -6.62 -12.81 -15.72
CA LYS A 50 -6.43 -11.72 -16.68
C LYS A 50 -7.15 -10.43 -16.25
N THR A 51 -8.35 -10.55 -15.70
CA THR A 51 -9.15 -9.41 -15.24
C THR A 51 -8.59 -8.85 -13.94
N GLN A 52 -8.14 -9.69 -13.00
CA GLN A 52 -7.36 -9.24 -11.84
C GLN A 52 -6.07 -8.52 -12.26
N LEU A 53 -5.34 -9.06 -13.25
CA LEU A 53 -4.14 -8.39 -13.76
C LEU A 53 -4.46 -7.03 -14.39
N ARG A 54 -5.58 -6.93 -15.11
CA ARG A 54 -6.04 -5.66 -15.70
C ARG A 54 -6.46 -4.66 -14.63
N ALA A 55 -7.21 -5.11 -13.62
CA ALA A 55 -7.59 -4.29 -12.47
C ALA A 55 -6.35 -3.78 -11.73
N ASN A 56 -5.37 -4.65 -11.47
CA ASN A 56 -4.12 -4.28 -10.82
C ASN A 56 -3.29 -3.30 -11.67
N TYR A 57 -3.29 -3.47 -13.00
CA TYR A 57 -2.66 -2.52 -13.92
C TYR A 57 -3.29 -1.12 -13.76
N HIS A 58 -4.61 -1.03 -13.88
CA HIS A 58 -5.35 0.22 -13.70
C HIS A 58 -5.13 0.82 -12.31
N PHE A 59 -5.14 0.01 -11.25
CA PHE A 59 -4.84 0.46 -9.90
C PHE A 59 -3.44 1.06 -9.75
N ASN A 60 -2.42 0.41 -10.34
CA ASN A 60 -1.06 0.92 -10.30
C ASN A 60 -0.90 2.23 -11.08
N THR A 61 -1.50 2.32 -12.27
CA THR A 61 -1.54 3.57 -13.06
C THR A 61 -2.29 4.68 -12.31
N ALA A 62 -3.37 4.34 -11.60
CA ALA A 62 -4.08 5.29 -10.76
C ALA A 62 -3.19 5.83 -9.63
N GLU A 63 -2.42 4.95 -8.97
CA GLU A 63 -1.47 5.34 -7.93
C GLU A 63 -0.34 6.22 -8.46
N GLU A 64 0.17 5.96 -9.67
CA GLU A 64 1.14 6.84 -10.35
C GLU A 64 0.56 8.23 -10.60
N HIS A 65 -0.64 8.31 -11.19
CA HIS A 65 -1.33 9.58 -11.38
C HIS A 65 -1.60 10.31 -10.06
N ARG A 66 -2.00 9.59 -9.01
CA ARG A 66 -2.26 10.16 -7.69
C ARG A 66 -0.99 10.75 -7.08
N ARG A 67 0.16 10.05 -7.17
CA ARG A 67 1.47 10.57 -6.71
C ARG A 67 1.90 11.80 -7.50
N ALA A 68 1.60 11.85 -8.79
CA ALA A 68 1.80 13.02 -9.64
C ALA A 68 0.77 14.15 -9.41
N LYS A 69 -0.15 13.99 -8.44
CA LYS A 69 -1.28 14.90 -8.15
C LYS A 69 -2.26 15.09 -9.32
N ASN A 70 -2.21 14.21 -10.32
CA ASN A 70 -3.17 14.16 -11.42
C ASN A 70 -4.43 13.40 -10.99
N TYR A 71 -5.15 13.94 -10.00
CA TYR A 71 -6.24 13.24 -9.31
C TYR A 71 -7.39 12.83 -10.24
N SER A 72 -7.73 13.65 -11.24
CA SER A 72 -8.78 13.29 -12.19
C SER A 72 -8.43 12.04 -12.99
N ALA A 73 -7.18 11.90 -13.44
CA ALA A 73 -6.73 10.71 -14.16
C ALA A 73 -6.68 9.49 -13.24
N ALA A 74 -6.23 9.68 -11.99
CA ALA A 74 -6.24 8.62 -10.97
C ALA A 74 -7.65 8.06 -10.74
N VAL A 75 -8.66 8.93 -10.60
CA VAL A 75 -10.06 8.54 -10.42
C VAL A 75 -10.55 7.66 -11.57
N GLU A 76 -10.26 8.03 -12.81
CA GLU A 76 -10.72 7.26 -13.97
C GLU A 76 -10.06 5.87 -14.02
N GLU A 77 -8.78 5.77 -13.67
CA GLU A 77 -8.09 4.48 -13.58
C GLU A 77 -8.61 3.61 -12.42
N TYR A 78 -8.90 4.20 -11.23
CA TYR A 78 -9.55 3.44 -10.15
C TYR A 78 -10.92 2.90 -10.55
N LYS A 79 -11.74 3.69 -11.25
CA LYS A 79 -13.05 3.24 -11.74
C LYS A 79 -12.92 2.06 -12.70
N LYS A 80 -11.92 2.05 -13.58
CA LYS A 80 -11.63 0.89 -14.45
C LYS A 80 -11.24 -0.34 -13.65
N ALA A 81 -10.39 -0.19 -12.63
CA ALA A 81 -10.05 -1.29 -11.73
C ALA A 81 -11.28 -1.87 -11.01
N ILE A 82 -12.17 -1.01 -10.53
CA ILE A 82 -13.44 -1.39 -9.89
C ILE A 82 -14.40 -2.07 -10.87
N ALA A 83 -14.46 -1.62 -12.12
CA ALA A 83 -15.30 -2.25 -13.14
C ALA A 83 -14.88 -3.69 -13.43
N ASP A 84 -13.57 -3.98 -13.36
CA ASP A 84 -13.02 -5.33 -13.52
C ASP A 84 -13.17 -6.18 -12.24
N VAL A 85 -12.90 -5.60 -11.06
CA VAL A 85 -12.98 -6.29 -9.75
C VAL A 85 -13.70 -5.39 -8.74
N PRO A 86 -15.04 -5.50 -8.63
CA PRO A 86 -15.86 -4.59 -7.83
C PRO A 86 -15.91 -4.94 -6.34
N ASP A 87 -15.31 -6.06 -5.92
CA ASP A 87 -15.33 -6.55 -4.54
C ASP A 87 -13.99 -6.35 -3.81
N ASP A 88 -13.03 -5.64 -4.43
CA ASP A 88 -11.78 -5.28 -3.77
C ASP A 88 -11.92 -3.97 -2.95
N PRO A 89 -11.92 -4.04 -1.61
CA PRO A 89 -12.06 -2.86 -0.75
C PRO A 89 -10.93 -1.84 -0.90
N ASP A 90 -9.72 -2.26 -1.32
CA ASP A 90 -8.58 -1.37 -1.48
C ASP A 90 -8.85 -0.34 -2.59
N PHE A 91 -9.54 -0.72 -3.67
CA PHE A 91 -9.85 0.20 -4.76
C PHE A 91 -10.76 1.35 -4.29
N TYR A 92 -11.77 1.03 -3.47
CA TYR A 92 -12.66 2.02 -2.88
C TYR A 92 -11.96 2.91 -1.86
N LYS A 93 -11.03 2.35 -1.07
CA LYS A 93 -10.20 3.12 -0.13
C LYS A 93 -9.39 4.20 -0.84
N HIS A 94 -8.72 3.83 -1.93
CA HIS A 94 -7.88 4.75 -2.70
C HIS A 94 -8.70 5.74 -3.54
N LEU A 95 -9.79 5.28 -4.16
CA LEU A 95 -10.74 6.14 -4.88
C LEU A 95 -11.32 7.20 -3.94
N GLY A 96 -11.80 6.79 -2.77
CA GLY A 96 -12.37 7.68 -1.77
C GLY A 96 -11.37 8.71 -1.24
N GLY A 97 -10.15 8.28 -0.91
CA GLY A 97 -9.08 9.19 -0.52
C GLY A 97 -8.75 10.21 -1.62
N THR A 98 -8.74 9.78 -2.88
CA THR A 98 -8.47 10.67 -4.03
C THR A 98 -9.59 11.68 -4.23
N TYR A 99 -10.86 11.29 -4.09
CA TYR A 99 -11.98 12.22 -4.12
C TYR A 99 -11.91 13.24 -2.99
N ALA A 100 -11.54 12.83 -1.78
CA ALA A 100 -11.36 13.75 -0.65
C ALA A 100 -10.27 14.79 -0.94
N GLN A 101 -9.15 14.38 -1.55
CA GLN A 101 -8.09 15.30 -1.99
C GLN A 101 -8.56 16.31 -3.06
N MET A 102 -9.57 15.95 -3.84
CA MET A 102 -10.21 16.85 -4.81
C MET A 102 -11.32 17.73 -4.20
N GLY A 103 -11.62 17.59 -2.91
CA GLY A 103 -12.76 18.26 -2.27
C GLY A 103 -14.13 17.69 -2.66
N LYS A 104 -14.17 16.56 -3.38
CA LYS A 104 -15.38 15.85 -3.79
C LYS A 104 -15.88 14.95 -2.66
N LEU A 105 -16.33 15.58 -1.58
CA LEU A 105 -16.58 14.90 -0.31
C LEU A 105 -17.73 13.89 -0.37
N LYS A 106 -18.75 14.14 -1.21
CA LYS A 106 -19.88 13.23 -1.37
C LYS A 106 -19.46 11.93 -2.05
N GLU A 107 -18.72 12.04 -3.15
CA GLU A 107 -18.18 10.89 -3.88
C GLU A 107 -17.14 10.13 -3.04
N ALA A 108 -16.33 10.84 -2.25
CA ALA A 108 -15.42 10.24 -1.30
C ALA A 108 -16.16 9.40 -0.26
N GLU A 109 -17.21 9.96 0.35
CA GLU A 109 -18.04 9.26 1.33
C GLU A 109 -18.68 8.01 0.72
N ASP A 110 -19.25 8.10 -0.47
CA ASP A 110 -19.92 6.98 -1.13
C ASP A 110 -18.96 5.83 -1.47
N ALA A 111 -17.76 6.16 -1.97
CA ALA A 111 -16.70 5.17 -2.20
C ALA A 111 -16.27 4.50 -0.88
N LEU A 112 -15.98 5.29 0.15
CA LEU A 112 -15.51 4.77 1.45
C LEU A 112 -16.58 3.95 2.17
N ARG A 113 -17.86 4.33 2.07
CA ARG A 113 -18.98 3.54 2.57
C ARG A 113 -19.10 2.19 1.87
N THR A 114 -18.75 2.12 0.59
CA THR A 114 -18.69 0.84 -0.14
C THR A 114 -17.50 0.02 0.35
N GLY A 115 -16.33 0.63 0.51
CA GLY A 115 -15.14 -0.02 1.06
C GLY A 115 -15.37 -0.63 2.45
N VAL A 116 -15.95 0.10 3.41
CA VAL A 116 -16.24 -0.45 4.76
C VAL A 116 -17.31 -1.54 4.76
N LYS A 117 -18.17 -1.62 3.73
CA LYS A 117 -19.12 -2.74 3.57
C LYS A 117 -18.40 -4.00 3.09
N LEU A 118 -17.43 -3.85 2.19
CA LEU A 118 -16.61 -4.94 1.66
C LEU A 118 -15.61 -5.47 2.70
N ASP A 119 -14.90 -4.57 3.39
CA ASP A 119 -14.04 -4.92 4.52
C ASP A 119 -14.34 -4.05 5.75
N PRO A 120 -15.26 -4.49 6.63
CA PRO A 120 -15.58 -3.78 7.85
C PRO A 120 -14.49 -3.86 8.93
N LYS A 121 -13.40 -4.60 8.69
CA LYS A 121 -12.28 -4.78 9.65
C LYS A 121 -11.05 -3.96 9.28
N ASP A 122 -11.02 -3.29 8.14
CA ASP A 122 -9.95 -2.35 7.79
C ASP A 122 -10.14 -1.03 8.55
N TRP A 123 -9.32 -0.81 9.57
CA TRP A 123 -9.34 0.43 10.36
C TRP A 123 -9.08 1.67 9.49
N LEU A 124 -8.30 1.54 8.41
CA LEU A 124 -7.91 2.67 7.56
C LEU A 124 -9.09 3.13 6.69
N LEU A 125 -9.95 2.21 6.24
CA LEU A 125 -11.20 2.55 5.58
C LEU A 125 -12.12 3.37 6.49
N TRP A 126 -12.28 2.95 7.75
CA TRP A 126 -13.06 3.70 8.74
C TRP A 126 -12.45 5.06 9.07
N ASN A 127 -11.11 5.15 9.16
CA ASN A 127 -10.41 6.42 9.37
C ASN A 127 -10.59 7.37 8.19
N ASN A 128 -10.41 6.89 6.96
CA ASN A 128 -10.59 7.72 5.76
C ASN A 128 -12.05 8.21 5.66
N LEU A 129 -13.03 7.37 6.02
CA LEU A 129 -14.43 7.76 6.11
C LEU A 129 -14.62 8.85 7.17
N ALA A 130 -14.06 8.68 8.37
CA ALA A 130 -14.13 9.69 9.42
C ALA A 130 -13.54 11.04 9.00
N VAL A 131 -12.35 11.05 8.40
CA VAL A 131 -11.71 12.26 7.89
C VAL A 131 -12.59 12.94 6.84
N THR A 132 -13.17 12.18 5.91
CA THR A 132 -14.09 12.71 4.88
C THR A 132 -15.34 13.32 5.52
N LEU A 133 -15.94 12.63 6.49
CA LEU A 133 -17.13 13.10 7.22
C LEU A 133 -16.83 14.36 8.02
N GLN A 134 -15.64 14.46 8.63
CA GLN A 134 -15.20 15.66 9.32
C GLN A 134 -15.08 16.85 8.36
N MET A 135 -14.44 16.66 7.20
CA MET A 135 -14.34 17.69 6.16
C MET A 135 -15.74 18.14 5.68
N ALA A 136 -16.70 17.22 5.66
CA ALA A 136 -18.09 17.49 5.28
C ALA A 136 -18.93 18.11 6.42
N GLY A 137 -18.35 18.33 7.60
CA GLY A 137 -19.06 18.87 8.78
C GLY A 137 -20.01 17.88 9.47
N LYS A 138 -20.00 16.60 9.07
CA LYS A 138 -20.84 15.53 9.63
C LYS A 138 -20.21 14.95 10.90
N ASN A 139 -20.13 15.77 11.95
CA ASN A 139 -19.36 15.46 13.16
C ASN A 139 -19.85 14.20 13.90
N ASP A 140 -21.17 13.97 13.96
CA ASP A 140 -21.73 12.80 14.66
C ASP A 140 -21.33 11.48 13.99
N GLU A 141 -21.41 11.45 12.66
CA GLU A 141 -21.00 10.28 11.87
C GLU A 141 -19.49 10.09 11.90
N CYS A 142 -18.72 11.19 11.89
CA CYS A 142 -17.26 11.15 12.07
C CYS A 142 -16.89 10.49 13.40
N VAL A 143 -17.52 10.89 14.52
CA VAL A 143 -17.28 10.29 15.84
C VAL A 143 -17.56 8.79 15.82
N ALA A 144 -18.67 8.36 15.20
CA ALA A 144 -18.98 6.94 15.07
C ALA A 144 -17.92 6.17 14.27
N ALA A 145 -17.46 6.73 13.15
CA ALA A 145 -16.43 6.14 12.31
C ALA A 145 -15.05 6.06 13.02
N LEU A 146 -14.64 7.11 13.74
CA LEU A 146 -13.39 7.10 14.53
C LEU A 146 -13.42 6.05 15.64
N LYS A 147 -14.54 5.97 16.38
CA LYS A 147 -14.72 4.92 17.41
C LYS A 147 -14.62 3.54 16.78
N LYS A 148 -15.23 3.32 15.62
CA LYS A 148 -15.13 2.05 14.91
C LYS A 148 -13.68 1.75 14.49
N ALA A 149 -12.96 2.73 13.92
CA ALA A 149 -11.55 2.57 13.56
C ALA A 149 -10.68 2.19 14.77
N LEU A 150 -10.86 2.85 15.91
CA LEU A 150 -10.13 2.58 17.15
C LEU A 150 -10.36 1.16 17.69
N THR A 151 -11.56 0.59 17.53
CA THR A 151 -11.85 -0.80 17.93
C THR A 151 -11.12 -1.85 17.09
N LEU A 152 -10.57 -1.45 15.94
CA LEU A 152 -9.89 -2.34 14.98
C LEU A 152 -8.37 -2.33 15.13
N HIS A 153 -7.86 -1.83 16.27
CA HIS A 153 -6.43 -1.80 16.62
C HIS A 153 -5.55 -1.13 15.56
N PRO A 154 -5.79 0.17 15.25
CA PRO A 154 -4.90 0.93 14.38
C PRO A 154 -3.52 1.09 15.05
N PRO A 155 -2.46 1.41 14.27
CA PRO A 155 -1.15 1.74 14.83
C PRO A 155 -1.27 2.86 15.88
N ASP A 156 -0.47 2.81 16.94
CA ASP A 156 -0.57 3.75 18.07
C ASP A 156 -0.52 5.21 17.64
N SER A 157 0.32 5.56 16.67
CA SER A 157 0.42 6.91 16.14
C SER A 157 -0.88 7.41 15.49
N GLU A 158 -1.62 6.51 14.84
CA GLU A 158 -2.90 6.82 14.20
C GLU A 158 -4.02 6.80 15.24
N ALA A 159 -3.98 5.86 16.18
CA ALA A 159 -4.91 5.82 17.31
C ALA A 159 -4.89 7.13 18.10
N GLU A 160 -3.70 7.67 18.37
CA GLU A 160 -3.54 8.92 19.12
C GLU A 160 -4.14 10.12 18.37
N LYS A 161 -3.89 10.23 17.05
CA LYS A 161 -4.51 11.26 16.20
C LYS A 161 -6.04 11.16 16.23
N MET A 162 -6.59 9.95 16.17
CA MET A 162 -8.03 9.73 16.21
C MET A 162 -8.62 10.14 17.57
N LYS A 163 -7.94 9.82 18.69
CA LYS A 163 -8.37 10.23 20.04
C LYS A 163 -8.36 11.75 20.22
N VAL A 164 -7.28 12.41 19.82
CA VAL A 164 -7.19 13.89 19.83
C VAL A 164 -8.34 14.50 19.02
N THR A 165 -8.65 13.90 17.87
CA THR A 165 -9.77 14.35 17.04
C THR A 165 -11.12 14.17 17.73
N LEU A 166 -11.34 13.03 18.40
CA LEU A 166 -12.56 12.78 19.19
C LEU A 166 -12.72 13.77 20.35
N ASP A 167 -11.64 14.08 21.05
CA ASP A 167 -11.65 15.02 22.18
C ASP A 167 -11.98 16.44 21.71
N ASN A 168 -11.40 16.86 20.57
CA ASN A 168 -11.69 18.15 19.93
C ASN A 168 -13.15 18.26 19.46
N LEU A 169 -13.75 17.18 18.95
CA LEU A 169 -15.15 17.16 18.54
C LEU A 169 -16.11 17.13 19.74
N SER A 170 -15.69 16.52 20.85
CA SER A 170 -16.47 16.44 22.08
C SER A 170 -16.44 17.75 22.86
N SER A 171 -15.30 18.45 22.90
CA SER A 171 -15.18 19.76 23.55
C SER A 171 -15.98 20.85 22.82
N LYS A 172 -16.07 20.79 21.49
CA LYS A 172 -16.95 21.66 20.69
C LYS A 172 -18.44 21.43 20.92
N LYS A 173 -18.83 20.34 21.60
CA LYS A 173 -20.22 20.07 22.03
C LYS A 173 -20.53 20.58 23.45
N GLY A 174 -19.61 21.28 24.13
CA GLY A 174 -19.85 21.93 25.43
C GLY A 174 -21.01 22.95 25.40
N PRO A 175 -21.62 23.28 26.56
CA PRO A 175 -23.00 23.75 26.66
C PRO A 175 -23.19 25.14 26.04
N GLY A 176 -23.66 25.18 24.80
CA GLY A 176 -23.78 26.42 24.04
C GLY A 176 -24.77 26.34 22.88
N LYS A 177 -25.88 25.63 23.06
CA LYS A 177 -27.07 25.75 22.22
C LYS A 177 -28.32 25.79 23.10
N ASN A 178 -28.55 26.95 23.71
CA ASN A 178 -29.88 27.47 24.02
C ASN A 178 -30.16 28.61 23.03
#